data_AF-A0A419JQF4-F1
#
_entry.id   AF-A0A419JQF4-F1
#
_cell.length_a   1.000
_cell.length_b   1.000
_cell.length_c   1.000
_cell.angle_alpha   90.00
_cell.angle_beta   90.00
_cell.angle_gamma   90.00
#
_symmetry.space_group_name_H-M   'P 1'
#
loop_
_entity.id
_entity.type
_entity.pdbx_description
1 polymer ?
#
loop_
_entity_poly.entity_id
_entity_poly.type
_entity_poly.pdbx_seq_one_letter_code
_entity_poly.pdbx_strand_id
1 'polypeptide(L)'
;MLTDFTPDIILIAFQDVYSHRLQKALTLSGGVINLERLEAVLSDVREYSPWIIGGVMPGVIEGEEEVIAKLEELGVGVKRTNEALTEAVEYLGRQNLE
;
A
#
# COMPACT_ATOMS: atom_id res chain seq x y z
N MET A 1 -25.98 -5.77 9.12
CA MET A 1 -25.22 -4.61 8.64
C MET A 1 -24.31 -5.11 7.54
N LEU A 2 -24.42 -4.58 6.33
CA LEU A 2 -23.42 -4.79 5.28
C LEU A 2 -22.27 -3.85 5.64
N THR A 3 -21.32 -4.31 6.46
CA THR A 3 -20.17 -3.50 6.85
C THR A 3 -19.29 -3.37 5.62
N ASP A 4 -19.08 -2.14 5.17
CA ASP A 4 -18.03 -1.87 4.19
C ASP A 4 -16.69 -2.07 4.90
N PHE A 5 -16.00 -3.17 4.60
CA PHE A 5 -14.68 -3.50 5.15
C PHE A 5 -13.55 -2.98 4.26
N THR A 6 -13.86 -2.10 3.31
CA THR A 6 -12.83 -1.49 2.48
C THR A 6 -11.91 -0.66 3.38
N PRO A 7 -10.60 -0.95 3.42
CA PRO A 7 -9.69 -0.22 4.27
C PRO A 7 -9.56 1.23 3.79
N ASP A 8 -9.30 2.15 4.73
CA ASP A 8 -9.04 3.56 4.44
C ASP A 8 -7.70 3.76 3.71
N ILE A 9 -6.72 2.91 4.02
CA ILE A 9 -5.43 2.85 3.35
C ILE A 9 -4.99 1.39 3.20
N ILE A 10 -4.38 1.07 2.06
CA ILE A 10 -3.83 -0.25 1.80
C ILE A 10 -2.52 -0.16 1.02
N LEU A 11 -1.57 -1.01 1.39
CA LEU A 11 -0.39 -1.32 0.60
C LEU A 11 -0.42 -2.82 0.29
N ILE A 12 -0.24 -3.17 -0.98
CA ILE A 12 -0.25 -4.55 -1.47
C ILE A 12 1.08 -4.80 -2.16
N ALA A 13 1.78 -5.86 -1.77
CA ALA A 13 3.05 -6.27 -2.37
C ALA A 13 2.95 -7.75 -2.75
N PHE A 14 3.43 -8.10 -3.94
CA PHE A 14 3.51 -9.49 -4.40
C PHE A 14 4.93 -9.99 -4.21
N GLN A 15 5.13 -10.71 -3.11
CA GLN A 15 6.44 -11.10 -2.63
C GLN A 15 6.80 -12.51 -3.13
N ASP A 16 8.01 -12.66 -3.66
CA ASP A 16 8.61 -13.97 -3.97
C ASP A 16 9.27 -14.61 -2.73
N VAL A 17 9.55 -13.79 -1.70
CA VAL A 17 10.06 -14.21 -0.39
C VAL A 17 9.08 -13.80 0.71
N TYR A 18 8.75 -14.74 1.60
CA TYR A 18 7.86 -14.46 2.73
C TYR A 18 8.45 -13.40 3.67
N SER A 19 7.79 -12.23 3.77
CA SER A 19 8.21 -11.16 4.67
C SER A 19 7.02 -10.40 5.28
N HIS A 20 7.06 -10.25 6.61
CA HIS A 20 6.08 -9.44 7.35
C HIS A 20 6.37 -7.94 7.30
N ARG A 21 7.46 -7.50 6.64
CA ARG A 21 7.97 -6.14 6.80
C ARG A 21 6.98 -5.07 6.34
N LEU A 22 6.20 -5.33 5.29
CA LEU A 22 5.20 -4.38 4.79
C LEU A 22 4.15 -3.98 5.85
N GLN A 23 3.81 -4.88 6.79
CA GLN A 23 2.88 -4.59 7.88
C GLN A 23 3.35 -3.45 8.79
N LYS A 24 4.64 -3.10 8.75
CA LYS A 24 5.23 -2.02 9.55
C LYS A 24 5.23 -0.67 8.83
N ALA A 25 4.87 -0.61 7.54
CA ALA A 25 4.88 0.61 6.73
C ALA A 25 3.89 1.65 7.26
N LEU A 26 2.66 1.22 7.50
CA LEU A 26 1.56 2.07 7.93
C LEU A 26 1.44 2.06 9.45
N THR A 27 2.35 2.77 10.10
CA THR A 27 2.22 3.03 11.54
C THR A 27 1.55 4.37 11.74
N LEU A 28 0.29 4.31 12.17
CA LEU A 28 -0.51 5.48 12.49
C LEU A 28 -0.27 5.86 13.96
N SER A 29 0.22 7.08 14.19
CA SER A 29 0.24 7.70 15.51
C SER A 29 -0.62 8.94 15.45
N GLY A 30 -1.83 8.89 16.03
CA GLY A 30 -2.75 10.03 16.04
C GLY A 30 -3.29 10.43 14.66
N GLY A 31 -3.33 9.53 13.68
CA GLY A 31 -3.79 9.82 12.30
C GLY A 31 -2.67 10.21 11.33
N VAL A 32 -1.46 10.46 11.84
CA VAL A 32 -0.28 10.79 11.02
C VAL A 32 0.50 9.52 10.67
N ILE A 33 0.87 9.40 9.40
CA ILE A 33 1.77 8.37 8.89
C ILE A 33 3.22 8.84 9.04
N ASN A 34 4.06 8.01 9.65
CA ASN A 34 5.48 8.29 9.74
C ASN A 34 6.17 8.03 8.39
N LEU A 35 6.57 9.11 7.70
CA LEU A 35 7.15 9.04 6.35
C LEU A 35 8.55 8.41 6.30
N GLU A 36 9.40 8.67 7.31
CA GLU A 36 10.74 8.06 7.38
C GLU A 36 10.63 6.53 7.49
N ARG A 37 9.68 6.06 8.31
CA ARG A 37 9.42 4.64 8.47
C ARG A 37 8.78 4.03 7.23
N LEU A 38 7.86 4.75 6.59
CA LEU A 38 7.26 4.34 5.33
C LEU A 38 8.35 4.12 4.27
N GLU A 39 9.26 5.07 4.14
CA GLU A 39 10.41 5.00 3.22
C GLU A 39 11.34 3.83 3.53
N ALA A 40 11.75 3.67 4.79
CA ALA A 40 12.62 2.57 5.20
C ALA A 40 11.98 1.22 4.85
N VAL A 41 10.72 1.02 5.25
CA VAL A 41 10.02 -0.25 5.03
C VAL A 41 9.79 -0.53 3.55
N LEU A 42 9.38 0.47 2.76
CA LEU A 42 9.14 0.28 1.32
C LEU A 42 10.43 0.03 0.55
N SER A 43 11.53 0.68 0.93
CA SER A 43 12.86 0.41 0.37
C SER A 43 13.26 -1.05 0.59
N ASP A 44 13.08 -1.58 1.80
CA ASP A 44 13.38 -2.98 2.08
C ASP A 44 12.45 -3.95 1.32
N VAL A 45 11.14 -3.65 1.27
CA VAL A 45 10.15 -4.51 0.59
C VAL A 45 10.41 -4.59 -0.91
N ARG A 46 10.90 -3.52 -1.51
CA ARG A 46 11.22 -3.47 -2.94
C ARG A 46 12.32 -4.44 -3.35
N GLU A 47 13.20 -4.85 -2.43
CA GLU A 47 14.26 -5.83 -2.74
C GLU A 47 13.69 -7.19 -3.16
N TYR A 48 12.48 -7.54 -2.72
CA TYR A 48 11.80 -8.83 -2.97
C TYR A 48 10.34 -8.67 -3.42
N SER A 49 9.93 -7.45 -3.78
CA SER A 49 8.62 -7.16 -4.35
C SER A 49 8.71 -5.89 -5.19
N PRO A 50 9.15 -6.01 -6.46
CA PRO A 50 9.35 -4.85 -7.32
C PRO A 50 8.06 -4.09 -7.61
N TRP A 51 6.91 -4.76 -7.48
CA TRP A 51 5.60 -4.13 -7.62
C TRP A 51 4.90 -4.03 -6.26
N ILE A 52 4.62 -2.79 -5.86
CA ILE A 52 3.80 -2.44 -4.71
C ILE A 52 2.65 -1.55 -5.21
N ILE A 53 1.42 -1.84 -4.77
CA ILE A 53 0.20 -1.09 -5.10
C ILE A 53 -0.23 -0.34 -3.85
N GLY A 54 -0.53 0.96 -4.00
CA GLY A 54 -1.08 1.79 -2.93
C GLY A 54 -2.54 2.15 -3.18
N GLY A 55 -3.35 2.11 -2.12
CA GLY A 55 -4.73 2.59 -2.14
C GLY A 55 -5.00 3.51 -0.96
N VAL A 56 -5.60 4.67 -1.22
CA VAL A 56 -6.03 5.63 -0.19
C VAL A 56 -7.46 6.07 -0.45
N MET A 57 -8.29 6.10 0.59
CA MET A 57 -9.61 6.73 0.55
C MET A 57 -9.46 8.23 0.81
N PRO A 58 -10.01 9.11 -0.03
CA PRO A 58 -9.84 10.56 0.13
C PRO A 58 -10.35 11.07 1.48
N GLY A 59 -9.56 11.93 2.14
CA GLY A 59 -9.92 12.65 3.36
C GLY A 59 -9.76 11.84 4.66
N VAL A 60 -9.10 10.68 4.62
CA VAL A 60 -8.93 9.81 5.80
C VAL A 60 -7.55 9.94 6.46
N ILE A 61 -6.57 10.52 5.76
CA ILE A 61 -5.19 10.66 6.24
C ILE A 61 -4.87 12.13 6.45
N GLU A 62 -4.30 12.46 7.61
CA GLU A 62 -3.73 13.79 7.84
C GLU A 62 -2.43 13.94 7.03
N GLY A 63 -2.31 15.02 6.26
CA GLY A 63 -1.18 15.20 5.34
C GLY A 63 -1.26 14.28 4.12
N GLU A 64 -2.46 13.92 3.66
CA GLU A 64 -2.69 13.03 2.51
C GLU A 64 -1.81 13.36 1.29
N GLU A 65 -1.72 14.63 0.88
CA GLU A 65 -0.88 15.04 -0.25
C GLU A 65 0.60 14.68 -0.05
N GLU A 66 1.12 14.85 1.16
CA GLU A 66 2.51 14.53 1.50
C GLU A 66 2.76 13.02 1.48
N VAL A 67 1.80 12.25 2.01
CA VAL A 67 1.84 10.78 1.97
C VAL A 67 1.78 10.26 0.54
N ILE A 68 0.88 10.79 -0.28
CA ILE A 68 0.76 10.41 -1.70
C ILE A 68 2.05 10.74 -2.44
N ALA A 69 2.55 11.97 -2.30
CA ALA A 69 3.80 12.37 -2.93
C ALA A 69 4.97 11.47 -2.51
N LYS A 70 5.04 11.08 -1.23
CA LYS A 70 6.08 10.16 -0.73
C LYS A 70 5.94 8.75 -1.32
N LEU A 71 4.72 8.23 -1.41
CA LEU A 71 4.46 6.94 -2.05
C LEU A 71 4.86 6.96 -3.53
N GLU A 72 4.52 8.02 -4.26
CA GLU A 72 4.88 8.19 -5.67
C GLU A 72 6.39 8.35 -5.87
N GLU A 73 7.08 9.11 -5.00
CA GLU A 73 8.55 9.20 -4.97
C GLU A 73 9.18 7.80 -4.82
N LEU A 74 8.59 6.99 -3.94
CA LEU A 74 8.95 5.60 -3.71
C LEU A 74 8.35 4.66 -4.76
N GLY A 75 7.91 5.18 -5.91
CA GLY A 75 7.33 4.50 -7.06
C GLY A 75 6.21 3.50 -6.74
N VAL A 76 5.40 3.83 -5.73
CA VAL A 76 4.12 3.19 -5.45
C VAL A 76 3.04 4.08 -6.04
N GLY A 77 2.36 3.59 -7.09
CA GLY A 77 1.20 4.29 -7.63
C GLY A 77 0.06 4.27 -6.62
N VAL A 78 -0.52 5.44 -6.34
CA VAL A 78 -1.65 5.57 -5.41
C VAL A 78 -2.97 5.69 -6.18
N LYS A 79 -3.94 4.87 -5.80
CA LYS A 79 -5.30 4.86 -6.36
C LYS A 79 -6.34 4.91 -5.24
N ARG A 80 -7.63 4.89 -5.59
CA ARG A 80 -8.65 4.58 -4.59
C ARG A 80 -8.48 3.14 -4.11
N THR A 81 -8.88 2.86 -2.87
CA THR A 81 -8.69 1.56 -2.23
C THR A 81 -9.38 0.42 -2.99
N ASN A 82 -10.56 0.66 -3.55
CA ASN A 82 -11.26 -0.29 -4.42
C ASN A 82 -10.53 -0.54 -5.75
N GLU A 83 -9.93 0.48 -6.35
CA GLU A 83 -9.15 0.37 -7.58
C GLU A 83 -7.84 -0.38 -7.35
N ALA A 84 -7.16 -0.10 -6.24
CA ALA A 84 -5.95 -0.80 -5.81
C ALA A 84 -6.21 -2.31 -5.60
N LEU A 85 -7.32 -2.65 -4.94
CA LEU A 85 -7.75 -4.05 -4.77
C LEU A 85 -8.11 -4.70 -6.11
N THR A 86 -8.78 -3.99 -7.00
CA THR A 86 -9.14 -4.50 -8.34
C THR A 86 -7.89 -4.83 -9.14
N GLU A 87 -6.91 -3.92 -9.16
CA GLU A 87 -5.63 -4.15 -9.82
C GLU A 87 -4.87 -5.34 -9.22
N ALA A 88 -4.89 -5.50 -7.90
CA ALA A 88 -4.26 -6.64 -7.25
C ALA A 88 -4.91 -7.97 -7.65
N VAL A 89 -6.24 -8.03 -7.70
CA VAL A 89 -6.98 -9.22 -8.15
C VAL A 89 -6.71 -9.51 -9.63
N GLU A 90 -6.71 -8.48 -10.49
CA GLU A 90 -6.37 -8.63 -11.90
C GLU A 90 -4.94 -9.13 -12.10
N TYR A 91 -3.98 -8.62 -11.32
CA TYR A 91 -2.61 -9.10 -11.36
C TYR A 91 -2.55 -10.59 -11.04
N LEU A 92 -3.17 -11.02 -9.93
CA LEU A 92 -3.23 -12.42 -9.55
C LEU A 92 -3.91 -13.29 -10.60
N GLY A 93 -4.97 -12.80 -11.26
CA GLY A 93 -5.64 -13.54 -12.34
C GLY A 93 -4.82 -13.66 -13.63
N ARG A 94 -3.84 -12.78 -13.86
CA ARG A 94 -2.90 -12.86 -15.00
C ARG A 94 -1.70 -13.76 -14.70
N GLN A 95 -1.34 -13.88 -13.42
CA GLN A 95 -0.40 -14.91 -13.00
C GLN A 95 -1.16 -16.24 -13.08
N ASN A 96 -0.82 -17.13 -14.01
CA ASN A 96 -1.33 -18.50 -13.99
C ASN A 96 -0.81 -19.19 -12.72
N LEU A 97 -1.50 -18.99 -11.61
CA LEU A 97 -1.24 -19.62 -10.32
C LEU A 97 -1.86 -21.03 -10.39
N GLU A 98 -1.19 -21.94 -11.10
CA GLU A 98 -1.45 -23.39 -11.04
C GLU A 98 -0.76 -24.04 -9.83
#